data_AF-A0A370C8I4-F1
#
_entry.id   AF-A0A370C8I4-F1
#
_cell.length_a   1.000
_cell.length_b   1.000
_cell.length_c   1.000
_cell.angle_alpha   90.00
_cell.angle_beta   90.00
_cell.angle_gamma   90.00
#
_symmetry.space_group_name_H-M   'P 1'
#
loop_
_entity.id
_entity.type
_entity.pdbx_description
1 polymer ?
#
loop_
_entity_poly.entity_id
_entity_poly.type
_entity_poly.pdbx_seq_one_letter_code
_entity_poly.pdbx_strand_id
1 'polypeptide(L)'
;MFGTTASRLILGMLSCVALLPSQALAAHQHIGHRHHHPFNPTQQPQASTLITVAQGSAATEAPSACYWAPSAVSSVIASASAEASAVTQSNITAKVIIPFYVYPEDGAWTPMEELVAAFPNVHFTIIINPDSGPGSSSLPDSSFLTAVPRLTSYSNVLAIGYVPTEKGTRAISDVESDIKTYAGWPSASGNSSFAVHGIFLDEAPNAYSEELVSYYQQLTTLIKESSGLGPENFVVTNPGTVPDSAYLSIPDSTVVFESPYDSFMSAVSADSFASIRGGNHSALATMVYSVPDTVHLPTLISQVGNISDQIFLGNTSSYTVYNSYMNQVIPLLLPASS
;
A
#
# COMPACT_ATOMS: atom_id res chain seq x y z
N MET A 1 25.28 47.70 -0.60
CA MET A 1 26.43 46.97 -1.17
C MET A 1 26.35 45.54 -0.68
N PHE A 2 26.30 44.60 -1.62
CA PHE A 2 26.03 43.18 -1.42
C PHE A 2 27.19 42.47 -0.72
N GLY A 3 26.86 41.53 0.17
CA GLY A 3 27.78 40.55 0.73
C GLY A 3 27.07 39.18 0.71
N THR A 4 27.47 38.35 -0.23
CA THR A 4 26.86 37.09 -0.66
C THR A 4 27.08 35.94 0.32
N THR A 5 26.01 35.28 0.75
CA THR A 5 26.06 33.97 1.41
C THR A 5 26.03 32.87 0.35
N ALA A 6 27.02 31.97 0.39
CA ALA A 6 27.13 30.85 -0.52
C ALA A 6 26.05 29.80 -0.22
N SER A 7 25.12 29.64 -1.17
CA SER A 7 24.12 28.58 -1.18
C SER A 7 24.77 27.25 -1.56
N ARG A 8 24.73 26.26 -0.65
CA ARG A 8 25.10 24.88 -0.94
C ARG A 8 23.85 24.17 -1.46
N LEU A 9 23.62 24.24 -2.77
CA LEU A 9 22.78 23.28 -3.48
C LEU A 9 23.61 22.01 -3.69
N ILE A 10 23.34 20.98 -2.91
CA ILE A 10 23.73 19.61 -3.25
C ILE A 10 22.64 19.08 -4.16
N LEU A 11 22.94 19.03 -5.45
CA LEU A 11 22.10 18.48 -6.48
C LEU A 11 22.18 16.95 -6.43
N GLY A 12 21.29 16.32 -5.67
CA GLY A 12 21.07 14.87 -5.70
C GLY A 12 20.33 14.47 -6.96
N MET A 13 21.00 14.47 -8.11
CA MET A 13 20.53 13.71 -9.27
C MET A 13 20.93 12.24 -9.06
N LEU A 14 20.11 11.47 -8.35
CA LEU A 14 20.11 10.02 -8.53
C LEU A 14 19.19 9.71 -9.70
N SER A 15 19.82 9.60 -10.87
CA SER A 15 19.18 9.17 -12.09
C SER A 15 18.55 7.79 -11.91
N CYS A 16 17.25 7.67 -12.12
CA CYS A 16 16.59 6.42 -12.47
C CYS A 16 17.10 5.97 -13.86
N VAL A 17 18.34 5.50 -13.94
CA VAL A 17 18.83 4.73 -15.09
C VAL A 17 18.71 3.26 -14.71
N ALA A 18 17.60 2.65 -15.11
CA ALA A 18 17.50 1.21 -15.17
C ALA A 18 18.58 0.70 -16.13
N LEU A 19 19.68 0.19 -15.59
CA LEU A 19 20.65 -0.59 -16.35
C LEU A 19 19.95 -1.90 -16.77
N LEU A 20 19.75 -2.06 -18.07
CA LEU A 20 19.25 -3.30 -18.69
C LEU A 20 20.16 -4.48 -18.31
N PRO A 21 19.62 -5.67 -17.97
CA PRO A 21 20.45 -6.84 -17.75
C PRO A 21 20.97 -7.42 -19.08
N SER A 22 22.28 -7.55 -19.19
CA SER A 22 22.95 -8.31 -20.25
C SER A 22 22.62 -9.79 -20.13
N GLN A 23 22.12 -10.40 -21.20
CA GLN A 23 21.84 -11.83 -21.29
C GLN A 23 23.16 -12.64 -21.20
N ALA A 24 23.30 -13.46 -20.16
CA ALA A 24 24.36 -14.46 -20.09
C ALA A 24 23.82 -15.82 -20.54
N LEU A 25 24.37 -16.30 -21.66
CA LEU A 25 24.09 -17.59 -22.29
C LEU A 25 24.63 -18.73 -21.42
N ALA A 26 23.79 -19.69 -21.08
CA ALA A 26 24.18 -20.91 -20.39
C ALA A 26 24.94 -21.87 -21.32
N ALA A 27 26.05 -22.43 -20.83
CA ALA A 27 26.68 -23.63 -21.40
C ALA A 27 26.70 -24.73 -20.33
N HIS A 28 26.07 -25.86 -20.66
CA HIS A 28 26.06 -27.11 -19.91
C HIS A 28 27.46 -27.70 -19.69
N GLN A 29 27.68 -28.32 -18.54
CA GLN A 29 28.30 -29.65 -18.49
C GLN A 29 27.88 -30.44 -17.24
N HIS A 30 27.33 -31.63 -17.49
CA HIS A 30 27.03 -32.71 -16.55
C HIS A 30 28.30 -33.23 -15.85
N ILE A 31 28.15 -33.75 -14.62
CA ILE A 31 28.55 -35.11 -14.17
C ILE A 31 28.28 -35.21 -12.65
N GLY A 32 27.56 -36.23 -12.20
CA GLY A 32 27.42 -36.56 -10.78
C GLY A 32 26.44 -37.72 -10.52
N HIS A 33 26.93 -38.76 -9.86
CA HIS A 33 26.42 -40.14 -9.83
C HIS A 33 25.15 -40.40 -8.99
N ARG A 34 24.37 -41.39 -9.43
CA ARG A 34 23.39 -42.19 -8.65
C ARG A 34 24.10 -43.12 -7.65
N HIS A 35 23.54 -43.29 -6.45
CA HIS A 35 23.53 -44.56 -5.69
C HIS A 35 22.28 -44.68 -4.79
N HIS A 36 22.00 -45.91 -4.39
CA HIS A 36 20.72 -46.55 -4.04
C HIS A 36 20.16 -46.32 -2.61
N HIS A 37 18.83 -46.49 -2.48
CA HIS A 37 18.01 -46.78 -1.26
C HIS A 37 18.31 -48.17 -0.62
N PRO A 38 17.60 -48.72 0.40
CA PRO A 38 16.60 -48.22 1.40
C PRO A 38 16.86 -48.71 2.86
N PHE A 39 16.05 -48.28 3.87
CA PHE A 39 15.30 -49.12 4.87
C PHE A 39 14.76 -48.30 6.08
N ASN A 40 13.59 -48.73 6.58
CA ASN A 40 12.74 -48.23 7.70
C ASN A 40 12.50 -49.43 8.67
N PRO A 41 11.60 -49.47 9.70
CA PRO A 41 11.11 -48.55 10.77
C PRO A 41 11.21 -49.19 12.20
N THR A 42 10.75 -48.52 13.26
CA THR A 42 10.13 -49.06 14.52
C THR A 42 9.87 -47.90 15.51
N GLN A 43 8.92 -47.84 16.44
CA GLN A 43 7.67 -48.54 16.78
C GLN A 43 6.96 -47.68 17.86
N GLN A 44 5.63 -47.70 17.92
CA GLN A 44 4.77 -47.16 19.00
C GLN A 44 4.57 -48.24 20.11
N PRO A 45 4.02 -47.92 21.31
CA PRO A 45 2.58 -48.19 21.52
C PRO A 45 1.82 -47.25 22.51
N GLN A 46 0.52 -47.51 22.59
CA GLN A 46 -0.63 -46.77 23.13
C GLN A 46 -0.86 -46.85 24.67
N ALA A 47 -1.78 -46.01 25.20
CA ALA A 47 -2.95 -46.47 25.99
C ALA A 47 -3.98 -45.35 26.29
N SER A 48 -5.25 -45.77 26.29
CA SER A 48 -6.54 -45.06 26.42
C SER A 48 -6.94 -44.66 27.86
N THR A 49 -8.01 -43.85 28.03
CA THR A 49 -9.21 -44.14 28.89
C THR A 49 -10.35 -43.13 28.65
N LEU A 50 -11.58 -43.64 28.55
CA LEU A 50 -12.90 -42.97 28.45
C LEU A 50 -13.52 -42.73 29.84
N ILE A 51 -14.30 -41.65 30.04
CA ILE A 51 -15.34 -41.58 31.09
C ILE A 51 -16.62 -40.86 30.59
N THR A 52 -17.66 -41.69 30.42
CA THR A 52 -19.11 -41.60 30.74
C THR A 52 -19.88 -40.27 30.75
N VAL A 53 -20.95 -40.27 29.94
CA VAL A 53 -22.13 -39.39 29.98
C VAL A 53 -23.21 -39.99 30.90
N ALA A 54 -23.93 -39.16 31.65
CA ALA A 54 -25.20 -39.55 32.29
C ALA A 54 -26.29 -38.49 32.03
N GLN A 55 -27.39 -38.93 31.43
CA GLN A 55 -28.68 -38.24 31.33
C GLN A 55 -29.58 -38.64 32.50
N GLY A 56 -30.47 -37.74 32.93
CA GLY A 56 -31.58 -38.03 33.84
C GLY A 56 -32.82 -37.25 33.42
N SER A 57 -33.95 -37.94 33.33
CA SER A 57 -35.23 -37.49 32.76
C SER A 57 -36.36 -37.47 33.82
N ALA A 58 -37.39 -36.65 33.54
CA ALA A 58 -38.82 -36.77 33.93
C ALA A 58 -39.19 -36.43 35.41
N ALA A 59 -40.37 -35.92 35.81
CA ALA A 59 -41.68 -35.67 35.18
C ALA A 59 -42.55 -34.71 36.06
N THR A 60 -43.57 -34.07 35.44
CA THR A 60 -45.00 -33.80 35.88
C THR A 60 -45.34 -33.48 37.35
N GLU A 61 -46.29 -32.61 37.75
CA GLU A 61 -47.61 -32.19 37.22
C GLU A 61 -48.19 -31.02 38.09
N ALA A 62 -49.20 -30.29 37.59
CA ALA A 62 -49.95 -29.19 38.24
C ALA A 62 -51.15 -29.71 39.11
N PRO A 63 -52.06 -28.91 39.73
CA PRO A 63 -53.03 -28.03 39.03
C PRO A 63 -53.68 -26.81 39.78
N SER A 64 -54.53 -26.07 39.05
CA SER A 64 -55.75 -25.30 39.47
C SER A 64 -55.58 -23.90 40.12
N ALA A 65 -56.38 -22.84 39.86
CA ALA A 65 -57.54 -22.56 38.99
C ALA A 65 -57.79 -21.02 38.87
N CYS A 66 -58.68 -20.65 37.94
CA CYS A 66 -59.11 -19.35 37.39
C CYS A 66 -59.49 -18.19 38.35
N TYR A 67 -59.50 -16.95 37.84
CA TYR A 67 -60.70 -16.06 37.69
C TYR A 67 -60.40 -14.82 36.79
N TRP A 68 -61.43 -14.34 36.07
CA TRP A 68 -61.48 -13.17 35.17
C TRP A 68 -61.39 -11.83 35.96
N ALA A 69 -61.13 -10.61 35.46
CA ALA A 69 -61.50 -9.87 34.24
C ALA A 69 -60.72 -8.50 34.18
N PRO A 70 -60.99 -7.53 33.27
CA PRO A 70 -59.97 -6.74 32.55
C PRO A 70 -59.85 -5.25 32.99
N SER A 71 -58.79 -4.55 32.54
CA SER A 71 -58.86 -3.14 32.04
C SER A 71 -57.50 -2.53 31.66
N ALA A 72 -57.58 -1.63 30.66
CA ALA A 72 -56.68 -0.52 30.32
C ALA A 72 -55.37 -0.82 29.54
N VAL A 73 -55.48 -0.62 28.23
CA VAL A 73 -54.38 -0.34 27.31
C VAL A 73 -53.84 1.06 27.60
N SER A 74 -52.54 1.19 27.81
CA SER A 74 -51.82 2.46 27.65
C SER A 74 -50.50 2.16 26.98
N SER A 75 -50.49 2.29 25.65
CA SER A 75 -49.29 2.27 24.83
C SER A 75 -48.56 3.60 25.01
N VAL A 76 -47.49 3.59 25.80
CA VAL A 76 -46.49 4.66 25.76
C VAL A 76 -45.65 4.40 24.51
N ILE A 77 -45.89 5.14 23.44
CA ILE A 77 -45.03 5.12 22.26
C ILE A 77 -43.81 5.96 22.64
N ALA A 78 -42.71 5.29 22.99
CA ALA A 78 -41.41 5.94 23.06
C ALA A 78 -41.01 6.32 21.64
N SER A 79 -41.01 7.61 21.33
CA SER A 79 -40.43 8.17 20.11
C SER A 79 -38.91 8.03 20.18
N ALA A 80 -38.37 6.97 19.61
CA ALA A 80 -36.95 6.84 19.35
C ALA A 80 -36.60 7.69 18.12
N SER A 81 -36.12 8.90 18.35
CA SER A 81 -35.40 9.67 17.33
C SER A 81 -34.03 9.02 17.14
N ALA A 82 -33.95 8.06 16.22
CA ALA A 82 -32.68 7.58 15.70
C ALA A 82 -32.33 8.41 14.47
N GLU A 83 -31.68 9.56 14.66
CA GLU A 83 -30.84 10.13 13.61
C GLU A 83 -29.60 9.24 13.50
N ALA A 84 -29.74 8.15 12.76
CA ALA A 84 -28.59 7.45 12.23
C ALA A 84 -28.01 8.36 11.14
N SER A 85 -26.92 9.05 11.45
CA SER A 85 -26.03 9.60 10.43
C SER A 85 -25.66 8.46 9.50
N ALA A 86 -26.27 8.41 8.33
CA ALA A 86 -25.82 7.55 7.26
C ALA A 86 -24.40 8.02 6.93
N VAL A 87 -23.40 7.27 7.42
CA VAL A 87 -22.07 7.31 6.84
C VAL A 87 -22.29 6.93 5.38
N THR A 88 -22.21 7.91 4.49
CA THR A 88 -22.12 7.65 3.06
C THR A 88 -20.89 6.77 2.92
N GLN A 89 -21.11 5.47 2.73
CA GLN A 89 -20.06 4.55 2.38
C GLN A 89 -19.57 5.08 1.03
N SER A 90 -18.43 5.78 1.01
CA SER A 90 -17.77 6.16 -0.23
C SER A 90 -17.56 4.87 -0.99
N ASN A 91 -18.35 4.65 -2.04
CA ASN A 91 -18.15 3.54 -2.94
C ASN A 91 -16.89 3.87 -3.72
N ILE A 92 -15.74 3.48 -3.18
CA ILE A 92 -14.45 3.63 -3.86
C ILE A 92 -14.52 2.83 -5.15
N THR A 93 -14.44 3.51 -6.29
CA THR A 93 -14.54 2.91 -7.63
C THR A 93 -13.21 2.90 -8.38
N ALA A 94 -12.19 3.62 -7.88
CA ALA A 94 -10.86 3.65 -8.46
C ALA A 94 -9.79 3.84 -7.38
N LYS A 95 -8.56 3.41 -7.67
CA LYS A 95 -7.39 3.59 -6.80
C LYS A 95 -6.25 4.21 -7.59
N VAL A 96 -5.56 5.16 -6.99
CA VAL A 96 -4.34 5.75 -7.53
C VAL A 96 -3.23 5.65 -6.51
N ILE A 97 -2.00 5.48 -6.98
CA ILE A 97 -0.80 5.62 -6.16
C ILE A 97 0.00 6.80 -6.71
N ILE A 98 0.52 7.67 -5.86
CA ILE A 98 1.13 8.92 -6.31
C ILE A 98 2.47 9.10 -5.59
N PRO A 99 3.61 8.98 -6.30
CA PRO A 99 4.89 9.47 -5.78
C PRO A 99 4.84 11.00 -5.70
N PHE A 100 4.46 11.53 -4.53
CA PHE A 100 4.22 12.96 -4.33
C PHE A 100 5.39 13.60 -3.58
N TYR A 101 6.51 13.72 -4.27
CA TYR A 101 7.78 14.22 -3.71
C TYR A 101 7.89 15.75 -3.83
N VAL A 102 6.73 16.42 -3.84
CA VAL A 102 6.63 17.88 -3.89
C VAL A 102 6.93 18.42 -2.50
N TYR A 103 7.92 19.30 -2.38
CA TYR A 103 8.17 19.98 -1.12
C TYR A 103 6.95 20.85 -0.72
N PRO A 104 6.41 20.72 0.50
CA PRO A 104 5.18 21.39 0.92
C PRO A 104 5.38 22.87 1.29
N GLU A 105 6.08 23.65 0.46
CA GLU A 105 6.08 25.10 0.63
C GLU A 105 4.65 25.67 0.53
N ASP A 106 4.42 26.86 1.09
CA ASP A 106 3.09 27.45 1.22
C ASP A 106 2.31 27.43 -0.11
N GLY A 107 1.26 26.60 -0.14
CA GLY A 107 0.36 26.44 -1.29
C GLY A 107 0.76 25.40 -2.33
N ALA A 108 1.96 24.80 -2.25
CA ALA A 108 2.42 23.80 -3.22
C ALA A 108 1.55 22.53 -3.25
N TRP A 109 0.96 22.16 -2.11
CA TRP A 109 0.08 20.99 -1.99
C TRP A 109 -1.40 21.31 -2.24
N THR A 110 -1.78 22.58 -2.39
CA THR A 110 -3.17 22.99 -2.64
C THR A 110 -3.79 22.25 -3.84
N PRO A 111 -3.12 22.10 -5.00
CA PRO A 111 -3.71 21.36 -6.12
C PRO A 111 -3.96 19.87 -5.83
N MET A 112 -3.16 19.25 -4.95
CA MET A 112 -3.41 17.88 -4.50
C MET A 112 -4.63 17.83 -3.58
N GLU A 113 -4.73 18.75 -2.63
CA GLU A 113 -5.90 18.86 -1.74
C GLU A 113 -7.21 19.10 -2.51
N GLU A 114 -7.19 19.98 -3.52
CA GLU A 114 -8.33 20.24 -4.39
C GLU A 114 -8.75 18.98 -5.18
N LEU A 115 -7.76 18.23 -5.69
CA LEU A 115 -7.99 17.01 -6.44
C LEU A 115 -8.60 15.91 -5.56
N VAL A 116 -8.06 15.65 -4.37
CA VAL A 116 -8.61 14.61 -3.47
C VAL A 116 -10.02 14.97 -2.98
N ALA A 117 -10.28 16.27 -2.74
CA ALA A 117 -11.59 16.77 -2.35
C ALA A 117 -12.64 16.62 -3.47
N ALA A 118 -12.24 16.83 -4.72
CA ALA A 118 -13.13 16.73 -5.88
C ALA A 118 -13.55 15.29 -6.21
N PHE A 119 -12.77 14.29 -5.79
CA PHE A 119 -12.99 12.88 -6.13
C PHE A 119 -13.08 11.96 -4.89
N PRO A 120 -14.12 12.11 -4.05
CA PRO A 120 -14.26 11.32 -2.80
C PRO A 120 -14.49 9.81 -3.01
N ASN A 121 -14.72 9.38 -4.27
CA ASN A 121 -14.87 7.97 -4.66
C ASN A 121 -13.58 7.37 -5.24
N VAL A 122 -12.47 8.11 -5.22
CA VAL A 122 -11.14 7.62 -5.61
C VAL A 122 -10.32 7.47 -4.35
N HIS A 123 -9.69 6.32 -4.16
CA HIS A 123 -8.73 6.11 -3.08
C HIS A 123 -7.34 6.55 -3.53
N PHE A 124 -6.75 7.49 -2.80
CA PHE A 124 -5.46 8.09 -3.10
C PHE A 124 -4.38 7.56 -2.15
N THR A 125 -3.53 6.66 -2.62
CA THR A 125 -2.30 6.29 -1.94
C THR A 125 -1.22 7.33 -2.26
N ILE A 126 -0.87 8.20 -1.32
CA ILE A 126 0.07 9.31 -1.54
C ILE A 126 1.38 9.03 -0.81
N ILE A 127 2.48 8.96 -1.53
CA ILE A 127 3.81 8.66 -0.98
C ILE A 127 4.46 9.98 -0.56
N ILE A 128 4.70 10.14 0.75
CA ILE A 128 5.33 11.31 1.36
C ILE A 128 6.82 11.06 1.53
N ASN A 129 7.64 11.96 1.03
CA ASN A 129 9.10 11.83 1.04
C ASN A 129 9.78 13.15 1.44
N PRO A 130 10.01 13.39 2.75
CA PRO A 130 10.70 14.59 3.22
C PRO A 130 12.13 14.75 2.71
N ASP A 131 12.95 13.71 2.79
CA ASP A 131 14.37 13.76 2.46
C ASP A 131 14.94 12.37 2.15
N SER A 132 14.45 11.73 1.09
CA SER A 132 14.75 10.31 0.76
C SER A 132 14.54 9.38 1.97
N GLY A 133 13.44 9.61 2.68
CA GLY A 133 13.22 9.12 4.04
C GLY A 133 12.56 10.18 4.91
N PRO A 134 12.35 9.90 6.21
CA PRO A 134 11.70 10.83 7.14
C PRO A 134 12.61 12.01 7.55
N GLY A 135 13.88 12.02 7.11
CA GLY A 135 14.92 12.96 7.52
C GLY A 135 15.73 12.46 8.73
N SER A 136 16.76 13.21 9.12
CA SER A 136 17.68 12.83 10.22
C SER A 136 17.16 13.11 11.63
N SER A 137 16.02 13.78 11.76
CA SER A 137 15.38 14.14 13.03
C SER A 137 14.08 13.37 13.25
N SER A 138 13.55 13.40 14.48
CA SER A 138 12.28 12.74 14.81
C SER A 138 11.06 13.33 14.09
N LEU A 139 11.19 14.55 13.56
CA LEU A 139 10.18 15.26 12.78
C LEU A 139 10.86 15.93 11.57
N PRO A 140 10.17 16.03 10.42
CA PRO A 140 10.58 16.91 9.34
C PRO A 140 10.36 18.39 9.71
N ASP A 141 10.64 19.30 8.78
CA ASP A 141 10.44 20.73 8.99
C ASP A 141 8.94 21.13 9.15
N SER A 142 8.72 22.41 9.48
CA SER A 142 7.39 22.95 9.75
C SER A 142 6.44 22.92 8.55
N SER A 143 6.97 22.87 7.33
CA SER A 143 6.17 22.82 6.10
C SER A 143 5.41 21.49 6.04
N PHE A 144 6.10 20.38 6.35
CA PHE A 144 5.47 19.05 6.47
C PHE A 144 4.49 18.96 7.65
N LEU A 145 4.87 19.52 8.81
CA LEU A 145 4.00 19.53 10.00
C LEU A 145 2.64 20.21 9.74
N THR A 146 2.59 21.13 8.78
CA THR A 146 1.36 21.84 8.40
C THR A 146 0.60 21.13 7.28
N ALA A 147 1.31 20.63 6.26
CA ALA A 147 0.68 20.10 5.05
C ALA A 147 0.15 18.67 5.22
N VAL A 148 0.88 17.79 5.92
CA VAL A 148 0.47 16.39 6.12
C VAL A 148 -0.89 16.28 6.82
N PRO A 149 -1.17 16.98 7.94
CA PRO A 149 -2.47 16.87 8.60
C PRO A 149 -3.65 17.36 7.75
N ARG A 150 -3.43 18.33 6.86
CA ARG A 150 -4.46 18.79 5.92
C ARG A 150 -4.80 17.69 4.92
N LEU A 151 -3.78 17.07 4.34
CA LEU A 151 -3.93 16.02 3.35
C LEU A 151 -4.52 14.73 3.96
N THR A 152 -4.12 14.34 5.16
CA THR A 152 -4.62 13.13 5.84
C THR A 152 -6.00 13.32 6.47
N SER A 153 -6.55 14.54 6.47
CA SER A 153 -7.92 14.79 6.94
C SER A 153 -9.00 14.24 6.00
N TYR A 154 -8.65 13.94 4.74
CA TYR A 154 -9.56 13.40 3.75
C TYR A 154 -9.67 11.87 3.90
N SER A 155 -10.89 11.35 4.06
CA SER A 155 -11.13 9.92 4.30
C SER A 155 -10.77 9.00 3.13
N ASN A 156 -10.58 9.57 1.94
CA ASN A 156 -10.16 8.87 0.73
C ASN A 156 -8.65 8.96 0.47
N VAL A 157 -7.87 9.51 1.41
CA VAL A 157 -6.41 9.60 1.32
C VAL A 157 -5.75 8.59 2.27
N LEU A 158 -4.81 7.83 1.72
CA LEU A 158 -3.86 7.00 2.44
C LEU A 158 -2.45 7.57 2.22
N ALA A 159 -1.96 8.38 3.16
CA ALA A 159 -0.57 8.85 3.12
C ALA A 159 0.38 7.75 3.62
N ILE A 160 1.45 7.44 2.89
CA ILE A 160 2.47 6.46 3.28
C ILE A 160 3.88 7.07 3.22
N GLY A 161 4.76 6.67 4.13
CA GLY A 161 6.13 7.20 4.21
C GLY A 161 7.09 6.48 3.26
N TYR A 162 7.90 7.23 2.50
CA TYR A 162 8.95 6.70 1.64
C TYR A 162 10.15 6.22 2.46
N VAL A 163 10.65 5.00 2.20
CA VAL A 163 11.87 4.45 2.80
C VAL A 163 12.67 3.68 1.72
N PRO A 164 13.89 4.09 1.36
CA PRO A 164 14.72 3.37 0.40
C PRO A 164 15.35 2.14 1.05
N THR A 165 15.52 1.08 0.26
CA THR A 165 16.13 -0.19 0.71
C THR A 165 17.41 -0.56 -0.04
N GLU A 166 17.76 0.17 -1.11
CA GLU A 166 18.91 -0.12 -1.97
C GLU A 166 18.93 -1.58 -2.46
N LYS A 167 17.79 -2.12 -2.92
CA LYS A 167 17.67 -3.54 -3.34
C LYS A 167 18.03 -4.53 -2.22
N GLY A 168 17.81 -4.11 -0.97
CA GLY A 168 18.14 -4.87 0.23
C GLY A 168 19.60 -4.77 0.67
N THR A 169 20.42 -3.91 0.05
CA THR A 169 21.81 -3.69 0.52
C THR A 169 21.90 -2.67 1.64
N ARG A 170 20.87 -1.83 1.82
CA ARG A 170 20.81 -0.90 2.95
C ARG A 170 20.69 -1.69 4.25
N ALA A 171 21.50 -1.32 5.24
CA ALA A 171 21.50 -1.99 6.55
C ALA A 171 20.08 -2.02 7.13
N ILE A 172 19.60 -3.22 7.50
CA ILE A 172 18.22 -3.38 7.95
C ILE A 172 17.90 -2.49 9.15
N SER A 173 18.86 -2.27 10.04
CA SER A 173 18.72 -1.36 11.19
C SER A 173 18.38 0.08 10.78
N ASP A 174 18.90 0.55 9.66
CA ASP A 174 18.69 1.91 9.18
C ASP A 174 17.31 2.03 8.53
N VAL A 175 16.90 1.01 7.77
CA VAL A 175 15.53 0.91 7.22
C VAL A 175 14.49 0.83 8.34
N GLU A 176 14.73 -0.01 9.35
CA GLU A 176 13.87 -0.08 10.54
C GLU A 176 13.82 1.24 11.30
N SER A 177 14.92 1.99 11.36
CA SER A 177 14.99 3.30 12.02
C SER A 177 14.10 4.33 11.30
N ASP A 178 14.10 4.35 9.97
CA ASP A 178 13.23 5.23 9.20
C ASP A 178 11.75 4.88 9.40
N ILE A 179 11.42 3.59 9.35
CA ILE A 179 10.05 3.09 9.62
C ILE A 179 9.58 3.54 11.00
N LYS A 180 10.42 3.36 12.03
CA LYS A 180 10.12 3.77 13.41
C LYS A 180 9.99 5.29 13.55
N THR A 181 10.72 6.05 12.75
CA THR A 181 10.61 7.52 12.73
C THR A 181 9.25 7.95 12.20
N TYR A 182 8.79 7.42 11.06
CA TYR A 182 7.44 7.68 10.56
C TYR A 182 6.35 7.23 11.55
N ALA A 183 6.49 6.02 12.13
CA ALA A 183 5.55 5.52 13.15
C ALA A 183 5.51 6.41 14.40
N GLY A 184 6.62 7.09 14.72
CA GLY A 184 6.75 8.01 15.84
C GLY A 184 6.22 9.41 15.60
N TRP A 185 5.95 9.83 14.36
CA TRP A 185 5.49 11.19 14.01
C TRP A 185 4.30 11.70 14.84
N PRO A 186 3.24 10.91 15.08
CA PRO A 186 2.10 11.37 15.87
C PRO A 186 2.49 11.73 17.31
N SER A 187 3.35 10.91 17.92
CA SER A 187 3.80 11.09 19.30
C SER A 187 4.83 12.22 19.41
N ALA A 188 5.77 12.27 18.47
CA ALA A 188 6.84 13.27 18.46
C ALA A 188 6.31 14.69 18.19
N SER A 189 5.28 14.82 17.36
CA SER A 189 4.64 16.11 17.05
C SER A 189 3.61 16.54 18.11
N GLY A 190 3.11 15.61 18.93
CA GLY A 190 1.96 15.85 19.80
C GLY A 190 0.64 16.05 19.04
N ASN A 191 0.59 15.70 17.74
CA ASN A 191 -0.56 15.84 16.88
C ASN A 191 -0.87 14.49 16.20
N SER A 192 -1.96 13.83 16.60
CA SER A 192 -2.36 12.54 16.03
C SER A 192 -2.68 12.58 14.54
N SER A 193 -3.01 13.76 13.99
CA SER A 193 -3.26 13.93 12.55
C SER A 193 -1.97 14.10 11.74
N PHE A 194 -0.84 14.38 12.38
CA PHE A 194 0.47 14.33 11.74
C PHE A 194 1.00 12.89 11.75
N ALA A 195 0.47 12.09 10.83
CA ALA A 195 0.74 10.67 10.70
C ALA A 195 0.85 10.28 9.22
N VAL A 196 1.58 9.21 8.96
CA VAL A 196 1.39 8.38 7.76
C VAL A 196 0.82 7.04 8.21
N HIS A 197 0.07 6.37 7.34
CA HIS A 197 -0.68 5.15 7.66
C HIS A 197 -0.13 3.93 6.91
N GLY A 198 1.19 3.93 6.68
CA GLY A 198 1.88 2.88 5.95
C GLY A 198 3.27 3.31 5.49
N ILE A 199 3.98 2.39 4.83
CA ILE A 199 5.34 2.58 4.33
C ILE A 199 5.44 2.10 2.89
N PHE A 200 6.13 2.90 2.08
CA PHE A 200 6.58 2.59 0.74
C PHE A 200 8.06 2.21 0.79
N LEU A 201 8.36 0.92 0.68
CA LEU A 201 9.71 0.37 0.60
C LEU A 201 10.21 0.45 -0.85
N ASP A 202 11.02 1.47 -1.12
CA ASP A 202 11.52 1.73 -2.46
C ASP A 202 12.74 0.88 -2.81
N GLU A 203 13.01 0.78 -4.10
CA GLU A 203 14.15 0.07 -4.69
C GLU A 203 14.17 -1.42 -4.33
N ALA A 204 13.01 -2.07 -4.28
CA ALA A 204 12.93 -3.49 -3.96
C ALA A 204 13.60 -4.39 -5.02
N PRO A 205 14.11 -5.57 -4.63
CA PRO A 205 14.70 -6.49 -5.59
C PRO A 205 13.63 -7.10 -6.50
N ASN A 206 14.03 -7.45 -7.72
CA ASN A 206 13.18 -8.21 -8.64
C ASN A 206 13.57 -9.69 -8.70
N ALA A 207 14.86 -10.03 -8.60
CA ALA A 207 15.33 -11.41 -8.63
C ALA A 207 15.14 -12.12 -7.29
N TYR A 208 14.84 -13.42 -7.34
CA TYR A 208 14.73 -14.26 -6.16
C TYR A 208 16.03 -14.30 -5.35
N SER A 209 15.90 -14.12 -4.04
CA SER A 209 16.91 -14.44 -3.04
C SER A 209 16.20 -14.80 -1.74
N GLU A 210 16.51 -15.95 -1.16
CA GLU A 210 15.92 -16.39 0.12
C GLU A 210 16.19 -15.40 1.26
N GLU A 211 17.40 -14.83 1.28
CA GLU A 211 17.81 -13.81 2.24
C GLU A 211 16.98 -12.54 2.07
N LEU A 212 16.79 -12.08 0.83
CA LEU A 212 16.01 -10.86 0.57
C LEU A 212 14.51 -11.11 0.83
N VAL A 213 13.96 -12.28 0.52
CA VAL A 213 12.58 -12.62 0.90
C VAL A 213 12.42 -12.50 2.41
N SER A 214 13.35 -13.04 3.19
CA SER A 214 13.35 -12.95 4.66
C SER A 214 13.48 -11.50 5.15
N TYR A 215 14.35 -10.70 4.51
CA TYR A 215 14.52 -9.27 4.77
C TYR A 215 13.20 -8.50 4.62
N TYR A 216 12.50 -8.67 3.51
CA TYR A 216 11.23 -7.98 3.27
C TYR A 216 10.09 -8.49 4.17
N GLN A 217 10.06 -9.77 4.51
CA GLN A 217 9.12 -10.30 5.51
C GLN A 217 9.33 -9.68 6.89
N GLN A 218 10.59 -9.50 7.31
CA GLN A 218 10.91 -8.84 8.57
C GLN A 218 10.45 -7.37 8.58
N LEU A 219 10.72 -6.62 7.51
CA LEU A 219 10.28 -5.23 7.40
C LEU A 219 8.76 -5.10 7.38
N THR A 220 8.06 -5.94 6.60
CA THR A 220 6.59 -5.98 6.60
C THR A 220 6.05 -6.28 8.00
N THR A 221 6.64 -7.25 8.71
CA THR A 221 6.21 -7.58 10.09
C THR A 221 6.37 -6.37 11.01
N LEU A 222 7.53 -5.71 10.98
CA LEU A 222 7.75 -4.48 11.75
C LEU A 222 6.70 -3.41 11.42
N ILE A 223 6.43 -3.16 10.13
CA ILE A 223 5.44 -2.16 9.71
C ILE A 223 4.06 -2.53 10.23
N LYS A 224 3.62 -3.79 10.05
CA LYS A 224 2.32 -4.29 10.50
C LYS A 224 2.14 -4.25 12.01
N GLU A 225 3.22 -4.37 12.79
CA GLU A 225 3.20 -4.31 14.25
C GLU A 225 3.42 -2.89 14.82
N SER A 226 3.82 -1.93 13.99
CA SER A 226 4.14 -0.57 14.44
C SER A 226 2.89 0.22 14.85
N SER A 227 2.84 0.62 16.12
CA SER A 227 1.88 1.62 16.58
C SER A 227 2.17 2.97 15.92
N GLY A 228 1.15 3.65 15.38
CA GLY A 228 1.30 4.97 14.74
C GLY A 228 1.25 4.96 13.22
N LEU A 229 1.26 3.78 12.59
CA LEU A 229 1.04 3.60 11.14
C LEU A 229 -0.39 3.10 10.80
N GLY A 230 -1.29 3.07 11.78
CA GLY A 230 -2.64 2.50 11.66
C GLY A 230 -3.61 3.33 10.82
N PRO A 231 -4.77 2.77 10.43
CA PRO A 231 -5.31 1.53 10.98
C PRO A 231 -4.82 0.24 10.29
N GLU A 232 -4.40 0.29 9.02
CA GLU A 232 -4.05 -0.91 8.25
C GLU A 232 -2.54 -1.20 8.17
N ASN A 233 -1.71 -0.23 8.58
CA ASN A 233 -0.25 -0.30 8.48
C ASN A 233 0.16 -0.74 7.07
N PHE A 234 -0.27 0.03 6.06
CA PHE A 234 -0.19 -0.39 4.66
C PHE A 234 1.27 -0.51 4.20
N VAL A 235 1.59 -1.56 3.45
CA VAL A 235 2.95 -1.83 2.96
C VAL A 235 2.91 -1.86 1.44
N VAL A 236 3.75 -1.04 0.83
CA VAL A 236 4.02 -1.08 -0.60
C VAL A 236 5.49 -1.39 -0.83
N THR A 237 5.82 -2.29 -1.75
CA THR A 237 7.19 -2.44 -2.26
C THR A 237 7.28 -1.94 -3.69
N ASN A 238 8.42 -1.35 -4.04
CA ASN A 238 8.67 -0.88 -5.40
C ASN A 238 9.93 -1.48 -6.02
N PRO A 239 9.80 -2.62 -6.71
CA PRO A 239 10.86 -3.13 -7.58
C PRO A 239 10.92 -2.46 -8.96
N GLY A 240 9.93 -1.63 -9.32
CA GLY A 240 9.79 -0.95 -10.62
C GLY A 240 9.59 -1.89 -11.82
N THR A 241 9.56 -3.21 -11.58
CA THR A 241 9.42 -4.28 -12.57
C THR A 241 8.76 -5.48 -11.91
N VAL A 242 8.22 -6.42 -12.68
CA VAL A 242 7.62 -7.65 -12.12
C VAL A 242 8.70 -8.44 -11.35
N PRO A 243 8.59 -8.60 -10.02
CA PRO A 243 9.57 -9.34 -9.24
C PRO A 243 9.28 -10.85 -9.30
N ASP A 244 10.17 -11.65 -8.71
CA ASP A 244 9.88 -13.04 -8.41
C ASP A 244 8.61 -13.16 -7.54
N SER A 245 7.81 -14.19 -7.82
CA SER A 245 6.53 -14.43 -7.14
C SER A 245 6.64 -14.53 -5.62
N ALA A 246 7.81 -14.92 -5.08
CA ALA A 246 8.05 -14.99 -3.65
C ALA A 246 7.91 -13.62 -2.94
N TYR A 247 8.07 -12.50 -3.67
CA TYR A 247 7.90 -11.16 -3.11
C TYR A 247 6.46 -10.65 -3.18
N LEU A 248 5.64 -11.15 -4.11
CA LEU A 248 4.31 -10.59 -4.40
C LEU A 248 3.31 -10.77 -3.26
N SER A 249 3.50 -11.76 -2.38
CA SER A 249 2.63 -12.01 -1.23
C SER A 249 3.11 -11.34 0.06
N ILE A 250 4.23 -10.61 0.02
CA ILE A 250 4.82 -9.97 1.21
C ILE A 250 4.12 -8.64 1.55
N PRO A 251 3.94 -7.69 0.62
CA PRO A 251 3.28 -6.41 0.89
C PRO A 251 1.77 -6.45 0.61
N ASP A 252 1.05 -5.37 0.95
CA ASP A 252 -0.33 -5.18 0.51
C ASP A 252 -0.40 -4.76 -0.97
N SER A 253 0.64 -4.08 -1.46
CA SER A 253 0.78 -3.71 -2.87
C SER A 253 2.22 -3.79 -3.37
N THR A 254 2.41 -4.13 -4.64
CA THR A 254 3.71 -4.11 -5.33
C THR A 254 3.65 -3.24 -6.58
N VAL A 255 4.58 -2.29 -6.73
CA VAL A 255 4.77 -1.55 -7.98
C VAL A 255 5.52 -2.44 -8.98
N VAL A 256 4.77 -3.05 -9.89
CA VAL A 256 5.28 -4.03 -10.87
C VAL A 256 5.76 -3.39 -12.16
N PHE A 257 5.56 -2.07 -12.30
CA PHE A 257 6.09 -1.29 -13.39
C PHE A 257 6.27 0.16 -12.97
N GLU A 258 7.46 0.69 -13.16
CA GLU A 258 7.75 2.12 -13.03
C GLU A 258 8.76 2.55 -14.10
N SER A 259 8.29 3.25 -15.14
CA SER A 259 9.16 3.71 -16.24
C SER A 259 8.44 4.68 -17.18
N PRO A 260 9.15 5.33 -18.12
CA PRO A 260 8.54 6.19 -19.13
C PRO A 260 7.56 5.43 -20.03
N TYR A 261 6.63 6.17 -20.64
CA TYR A 261 5.63 5.63 -21.57
C TYR A 261 6.22 4.74 -22.68
N ASP A 262 7.34 5.12 -23.30
CA ASP A 262 7.94 4.30 -24.37
C ASP A 262 8.44 2.94 -23.86
N SER A 263 8.95 2.90 -22.63
CA SER A 263 9.32 1.65 -21.95
C SER A 263 8.08 0.83 -21.60
N PHE A 264 6.96 1.47 -21.23
CA PHE A 264 5.70 0.78 -20.98
C PHE A 264 5.19 0.08 -22.25
N MET A 265 5.18 0.80 -23.38
CA MET A 265 4.79 0.23 -24.67
C MET A 265 5.70 -0.93 -25.09
N SER A 266 6.99 -0.82 -24.80
CA SER A 266 7.97 -1.88 -25.04
C SER A 266 7.69 -3.10 -24.15
N ALA A 267 7.41 -2.90 -22.86
CA ALA A 267 7.10 -3.98 -21.91
C ALA A 267 5.80 -4.72 -22.27
N VAL A 268 4.76 -3.99 -22.68
CA VAL A 268 3.50 -4.56 -23.20
C VAL A 268 3.77 -5.39 -24.45
N SER A 269 4.56 -4.87 -25.39
CA SER A 269 4.89 -5.57 -26.65
C SER A 269 5.72 -6.83 -26.43
N ALA A 270 6.58 -6.82 -25.40
CA ALA A 270 7.41 -7.94 -25.00
C ALA A 270 6.70 -8.97 -24.08
N ASP A 271 5.42 -8.75 -23.77
CA ASP A 271 4.63 -9.55 -22.82
C ASP A 271 5.30 -9.70 -21.44
N SER A 272 5.89 -8.60 -20.94
CA SER A 272 6.67 -8.60 -19.69
C SER A 272 5.83 -8.88 -18.43
N PHE A 273 4.49 -8.82 -18.54
CA PHE A 273 3.55 -9.04 -17.45
C PHE A 273 2.93 -10.44 -17.45
N ALA A 274 3.40 -11.34 -18.33
CA ALA A 274 2.81 -12.67 -18.49
C ALA A 274 2.73 -13.48 -17.19
N SER A 275 3.73 -13.36 -16.30
CA SER A 275 3.81 -14.11 -15.05
C SER A 275 2.80 -13.67 -13.98
N ILE A 276 2.25 -12.46 -14.09
CA ILE A 276 1.25 -11.91 -13.15
C ILE A 276 -0.16 -11.86 -13.76
N ARG A 277 -0.32 -12.29 -15.01
CA ARG A 277 -1.61 -12.28 -15.71
C ARG A 277 -2.62 -13.17 -14.98
N GLY A 278 -3.79 -12.61 -14.64
CA GLY A 278 -4.83 -13.30 -13.89
C GLY A 278 -4.56 -13.39 -12.38
N GLY A 279 -3.49 -12.74 -11.89
CA GLY A 279 -3.25 -12.53 -10.47
C GLY A 279 -4.19 -11.48 -9.87
N ASN A 280 -3.95 -11.12 -8.60
CA ASN A 280 -4.73 -10.12 -7.91
C ASN A 280 -4.32 -8.69 -8.31
N HIS A 281 -4.97 -8.10 -9.32
CA HIS A 281 -4.66 -6.74 -9.78
C HIS A 281 -4.79 -5.68 -8.65
N SER A 282 -5.63 -5.93 -7.65
CA SER A 282 -5.84 -5.01 -6.52
C SER A 282 -4.61 -4.85 -5.62
N ALA A 283 -3.72 -5.85 -5.63
CA ALA A 283 -2.44 -5.86 -4.92
C ALA A 283 -1.27 -5.37 -5.80
N LEU A 284 -1.55 -4.86 -7.01
CA LEU A 284 -0.52 -4.41 -7.94
C LEU A 284 -0.67 -2.92 -8.22
N ALA A 285 0.45 -2.29 -8.52
CA ALA A 285 0.55 -0.89 -8.90
C ALA A 285 1.40 -0.71 -10.16
N THR A 286 1.01 0.26 -11.00
CA THR A 286 1.74 0.64 -12.21
C THR A 286 1.90 2.15 -12.26
N MET A 287 3.15 2.59 -12.47
CA MET A 287 3.51 4.00 -12.62
C MET A 287 4.10 4.25 -14.00
N VAL A 288 3.38 5.01 -14.83
CA VAL A 288 3.85 5.41 -16.16
C VAL A 288 4.02 6.92 -16.20
N TYR A 289 5.23 7.38 -16.45
CA TYR A 289 5.55 8.79 -16.53
C TYR A 289 6.02 9.19 -17.94
N SER A 290 6.24 10.48 -18.19
CA SER A 290 6.53 11.01 -19.53
C SER A 290 5.53 10.57 -20.61
N VAL A 291 4.24 10.44 -20.27
CA VAL A 291 3.16 10.15 -21.23
C VAL A 291 2.98 11.34 -22.19
N PRO A 292 3.13 11.14 -23.52
CA PRO A 292 2.92 12.24 -24.48
C PRO A 292 1.45 12.71 -24.47
N ASP A 293 1.23 14.02 -24.58
CA ASP A 293 -0.13 14.61 -24.63
C ASP A 293 -0.94 14.15 -25.85
N THR A 294 -0.30 13.55 -26.86
CA THR A 294 -0.95 12.96 -28.04
C THR A 294 -1.54 11.57 -27.79
N VAL A 295 -1.24 10.95 -26.64
CA VAL A 295 -1.75 9.61 -26.31
C VAL A 295 -3.24 9.68 -25.97
N HIS A 296 -4.01 8.74 -26.53
CA HIS A 296 -5.42 8.58 -26.17
C HIS A 296 -5.55 7.95 -24.79
N LEU A 297 -5.76 8.78 -23.77
CA LEU A 297 -5.79 8.39 -22.35
C LEU A 297 -6.71 7.19 -22.02
N PRO A 298 -7.96 7.09 -22.52
CA PRO A 298 -8.81 5.93 -22.23
C PRO A 298 -8.19 4.59 -22.68
N THR A 299 -7.46 4.59 -23.78
CA THR A 299 -6.76 3.39 -24.26
C THR A 299 -5.61 3.04 -23.32
N LEU A 300 -4.80 4.01 -22.92
CA LEU A 300 -3.70 3.80 -21.99
C LEU A 300 -4.20 3.32 -20.61
N ILE A 301 -5.25 3.95 -20.08
CA ILE A 301 -5.90 3.55 -18.82
C ILE A 301 -6.36 2.09 -18.90
N SER A 302 -7.00 1.68 -20.00
CA SER A 302 -7.41 0.29 -20.20
C SER A 302 -6.21 -0.67 -20.27
N GLN A 303 -5.11 -0.28 -20.93
CA GLN A 303 -3.90 -1.09 -21.00
C GLN A 303 -3.25 -1.28 -19.63
N VAL A 304 -3.17 -0.21 -18.83
CA VAL A 304 -2.61 -0.26 -17.47
C VAL A 304 -3.55 -1.01 -16.51
N GLY A 305 -4.87 -0.82 -16.63
CA GLY A 305 -5.87 -1.53 -15.84
C GLY A 305 -5.92 -3.04 -16.07
N ASN A 306 -5.38 -3.52 -17.20
CA ASN A 306 -5.17 -4.96 -17.42
C ASN A 306 -4.03 -5.56 -16.59
N ILE A 307 -3.25 -4.73 -15.87
CA ILE A 307 -2.08 -5.13 -15.08
C ILE A 307 -2.33 -4.87 -13.59
N SER A 308 -2.90 -3.72 -13.24
CA SER A 308 -2.99 -3.25 -11.85
C SER A 308 -4.17 -2.31 -11.62
N ASP A 309 -4.73 -2.34 -10.41
CA ASP A 309 -5.81 -1.42 -10.02
C ASP A 309 -5.30 -0.09 -9.44
N GLN A 310 -4.06 -0.03 -8.95
CA GLN A 310 -3.44 1.20 -8.43
C GLN A 310 -2.59 1.86 -9.52
N ILE A 311 -3.05 2.99 -10.03
CA ILE A 311 -2.50 3.59 -11.25
C ILE A 311 -1.89 4.97 -10.97
N PHE A 312 -0.71 5.22 -11.52
CA PHE A 312 -0.16 6.56 -11.72
C PHE A 312 0.12 6.79 -13.21
N LEU A 313 -0.41 7.88 -13.77
CA LEU A 313 -0.06 8.37 -15.11
C LEU A 313 0.35 9.83 -15.03
N GLY A 314 1.54 10.16 -15.53
CA GLY A 314 2.06 11.52 -15.58
C GLY A 314 2.71 11.84 -16.92
N ASN A 315 2.60 13.09 -17.39
CA ASN A 315 3.24 13.55 -18.62
C ASN A 315 4.66 14.16 -18.41
N THR A 316 5.16 14.18 -17.18
CA THR A 316 6.51 14.66 -16.85
C THR A 316 7.35 13.50 -16.34
N SER A 317 8.68 13.67 -16.31
CA SER A 317 9.62 12.71 -15.72
C SER A 317 9.97 13.02 -14.25
N SER A 318 9.17 13.87 -13.59
CA SER A 318 9.47 14.35 -12.24
C SER A 318 8.29 14.15 -11.32
N TYR A 319 8.61 13.73 -10.09
CA TYR A 319 7.68 13.60 -8.97
C TYR A 319 7.74 14.79 -8.00
N THR A 320 8.65 15.75 -8.23
CA THR A 320 8.90 16.88 -7.32
C THR A 320 8.07 18.12 -7.63
N VAL A 321 7.21 18.04 -8.63
CA VAL A 321 6.24 19.08 -8.98
C VAL A 321 4.87 18.43 -9.15
N TYR A 322 3.82 19.12 -8.70
CA TYR A 322 2.46 18.65 -8.91
C TYR A 322 2.18 18.43 -10.41
N ASN A 323 1.87 17.19 -10.78
CA ASN A 323 1.61 16.84 -12.15
C ASN A 323 0.13 17.11 -12.49
N SER A 324 -0.14 18.25 -13.13
CA SER A 324 -1.49 18.62 -13.57
C SER A 324 -2.15 17.64 -14.55
N TYR A 325 -1.39 16.72 -15.15
CA TYR A 325 -1.93 15.62 -15.96
C TYR A 325 -2.87 14.70 -15.16
N MET A 326 -2.68 14.61 -13.84
CA MET A 326 -3.58 13.87 -12.94
C MET A 326 -5.03 14.41 -13.00
N ASN A 327 -5.21 15.71 -13.26
CA ASN A 327 -6.53 16.33 -13.42
C ASN A 327 -7.29 15.83 -14.67
N GLN A 328 -6.57 15.28 -15.65
CA GLN A 328 -7.16 14.66 -16.84
C GLN A 328 -7.35 13.15 -16.63
N VAL A 329 -6.42 12.49 -15.95
CA VAL A 329 -6.41 11.04 -15.74
C VAL A 329 -7.50 10.60 -14.75
N ILE A 330 -7.59 11.24 -13.59
CA ILE A 330 -8.46 10.79 -12.49
C ILE A 330 -9.95 10.76 -12.87
N PRO A 331 -10.52 11.77 -13.55
CA PRO A 331 -11.91 11.69 -14.02
C PRO A 331 -12.19 10.47 -14.92
N LEU A 332 -11.20 10.04 -15.70
CA LEU A 332 -11.32 8.92 -16.64
C LEU A 332 -11.20 7.54 -15.97
N LEU A 333 -10.74 7.48 -14.72
CA LEU A 333 -10.71 6.24 -13.93
C LEU A 333 -12.09 5.88 -13.37
N LEU A 334 -13.01 6.84 -13.31
CA LEU A 334 -14.34 6.63 -12.79
C LEU A 334 -15.26 6.03 -13.87
N PRO A 335 -16.23 5.17 -13.49
CA PRO A 335 -17.27 4.75 -14.41
C PRO A 335 -17.99 5.97 -14.99
N ALA A 336 -18.32 5.94 -16.29
CA ALA A 336 -19.15 6.97 -16.89
C ALA A 336 -20.45 7.11 -16.08
N SER A 337 -20.77 8.31 -15.62
CA SER A 337 -22.03 8.57 -14.91
C SER A 337 -23.20 8.22 -15.84
N SER A 338 -23.96 7.19 -15.48
CA SER A 338 -25.20 6.77 -16.14
C SER A 338 -26.32 7.77 -15.94
#